data_AF-A0A819ZK23-F1
#
_entry.id   AF-A0A819ZK23-F1
#
_cell.length_a   1.000
_cell.length_b   1.000
_cell.length_c   1.000
_cell.angle_alpha   90.00
_cell.angle_beta   90.00
_cell.angle_gamma   90.00
#
_symmetry.space_group_name_H-M   'P 1'
#
loop_
_entity.id
_entity.type
_entity.pdbx_description
1 polymer ?
#
loop_
_entity_poly.entity_id
_entity_poly.type
_entity_poly.pdbx_seq_one_letter_code
_entity_poly.pdbx_strand_id
1 'polypeptide(L)'
;MILDVTLFQQTNENVYDIWNTTAGSDSIYAVSSYSVGSYYPGQPAQAAFDGNLTTVACNYGACNYSVESHTCGENTGFYLTMNSGPKILTAFYMGSASQSWARVRDPMTITIEGSNSNGLALTLGSSWTLIYNGSAGFVTNPGRSAWGTLQLIPNPSIAFASYRLLVTSKEGIEACASYSEILFFMY
;
A
#
# COMPACT_ATOMS: atom_id res chain seq x y z
N MET A 1 -20.72 14.78 19.70
CA MET A 1 -19.89 13.58 19.80
C MET A 1 -18.67 13.84 18.95
N ILE A 2 -17.51 14.08 19.55
CA ILE A 2 -16.26 14.24 18.80
C ILE A 2 -15.84 12.81 18.44
N LEU A 3 -15.73 12.52 17.15
CA LEU A 3 -15.17 11.26 16.68
C LEU A 3 -13.65 11.34 16.88
N ASP A 4 -13.11 10.52 17.76
CA ASP A 4 -11.66 10.43 17.98
C ASP A 4 -11.02 9.77 16.75
N VAL A 5 -10.45 10.60 15.89
CA VAL A 5 -9.64 10.14 14.75
C VAL A 5 -8.34 9.57 15.29
N THR A 6 -8.16 8.26 15.12
CA THR A 6 -6.94 7.52 15.38
C THR A 6 -6.02 7.61 14.17
N LEU A 7 -4.78 8.04 14.42
CA LEU A 7 -3.70 7.96 13.45
C LEU A 7 -3.10 6.55 13.51
N PHE A 8 -3.15 5.82 12.39
CA PHE A 8 -2.49 4.55 12.22
C PHE A 8 -1.24 4.77 11.36
N GLN A 9 -0.09 4.81 12.04
CA GLN A 9 1.23 5.11 11.46
C GLN A 9 2.24 4.01 11.77
N GLN A 10 2.24 3.56 13.02
CA GLN A 10 3.05 2.44 13.47
C GLN A 10 2.14 1.30 13.86
N THR A 11 2.57 0.10 13.54
CA THR A 11 1.74 -1.05 13.83
C THR A 11 2.51 -2.29 14.28
N ASN A 12 1.93 -2.96 15.27
CA ASN A 12 2.27 -4.34 15.60
C ASN A 12 1.38 -5.33 14.81
N GLU A 13 0.52 -4.83 13.92
CA GLU A 13 -0.20 -5.65 12.95
C GLU A 13 0.78 -6.34 12.01
N ASN A 14 0.44 -7.56 11.63
CA ASN A 14 1.11 -8.21 10.52
C ASN A 14 0.61 -7.58 9.21
N VAL A 15 1.54 -7.01 8.46
CA VAL A 15 1.32 -6.51 7.10
C VAL A 15 1.84 -7.54 6.12
N TYR A 16 0.97 -8.01 5.24
CA TYR A 16 1.28 -9.05 4.26
C TYR A 16 1.44 -8.45 2.88
N ASP A 17 2.65 -8.55 2.31
CA ASP A 17 2.89 -8.22 0.91
C ASP A 17 2.12 -9.16 -0.02
N ILE A 18 1.49 -8.59 -1.03
CA ILE A 18 0.72 -9.32 -2.05
C ILE A 18 1.04 -8.83 -3.46
N TRP A 19 0.76 -9.68 -4.44
CA TRP A 19 0.94 -9.39 -5.85
C TRP A 19 -0.06 -10.16 -6.71
N ASN A 20 0.01 -9.91 -8.02
CA ASN A 20 -0.83 -10.50 -9.06
C ASN A 20 -2.33 -10.27 -8.81
N THR A 21 -2.68 -9.05 -8.42
CA THR A 21 -4.04 -8.74 -8.02
C THR A 21 -4.46 -7.34 -8.42
N THR A 22 -5.75 -7.19 -8.66
CA THR A 22 -6.43 -5.91 -8.91
C THR A 22 -7.62 -5.81 -7.95
N ALA A 23 -8.24 -4.64 -7.85
CA ALA A 23 -9.44 -4.47 -7.04
C ALA A 23 -10.50 -5.52 -7.38
N GLY A 24 -11.06 -6.17 -6.36
CA GLY A 24 -12.04 -7.26 -6.45
C GLY A 24 -11.48 -8.61 -6.90
N SER A 25 -10.18 -8.74 -7.15
CA SER A 25 -9.54 -9.99 -7.59
C SER A 25 -8.76 -10.69 -6.48
N ASP A 26 -8.55 -11.98 -6.66
CA ASP A 26 -7.71 -12.81 -5.79
C ASP A 26 -6.27 -12.29 -5.78
N SER A 27 -5.53 -12.58 -4.71
CA SER A 27 -4.15 -12.14 -4.53
C SER A 27 -3.24 -13.28 -4.10
N ILE A 28 -1.98 -13.20 -4.49
CA ILE A 28 -0.94 -14.14 -4.09
C ILE A 28 0.00 -13.44 -3.11
N TYR A 29 0.46 -14.15 -2.08
CA TYR A 29 1.52 -13.61 -1.20
C TYR A 29 2.80 -13.36 -1.99
N ALA A 30 3.39 -12.18 -1.78
CA ALA A 30 4.74 -11.93 -2.26
C ALA A 30 5.75 -12.44 -1.23
N VAL A 31 6.89 -12.91 -1.71
CA VAL A 31 7.97 -13.45 -0.87
C VAL A 31 9.20 -12.55 -0.90
N SER A 32 10.13 -12.72 0.04
CA SER A 32 11.42 -12.03 0.02
C SER A 32 12.35 -12.70 -0.99
N SER A 33 12.62 -12.06 -2.13
CA SER A 33 13.50 -12.57 -3.19
C SER A 33 13.83 -11.47 -4.20
N TYR A 34 14.56 -11.80 -5.26
CA TYR A 34 14.83 -10.93 -6.42
C TYR A 34 14.07 -11.36 -7.67
N SER A 35 12.99 -12.12 -7.53
CA SER A 35 12.26 -12.79 -8.63
C SER A 35 10.92 -12.13 -8.92
N VAL A 36 10.20 -12.65 -9.91
CA VAL A 36 8.78 -12.33 -10.11
C VAL A 36 7.98 -12.75 -8.88
N GLY A 37 7.04 -11.90 -8.48
CA GLY A 37 6.17 -12.13 -7.32
C GLY A 37 6.87 -11.98 -5.98
N SER A 38 7.91 -11.17 -5.93
CA SER A 38 8.66 -10.90 -4.70
C SER A 38 8.75 -9.41 -4.38
N TYR A 39 9.04 -9.12 -3.11
CA TYR A 39 9.53 -7.82 -2.67
C TYR A 39 11.05 -7.88 -2.45
N TYR A 40 11.70 -6.72 -2.51
CA TYR A 40 13.15 -6.60 -2.31
C TYR A 40 13.52 -7.08 -0.89
N PRO A 41 14.54 -7.95 -0.71
CA PRO A 41 14.89 -8.47 0.61
C PRO A 41 15.22 -7.36 1.62
N GLY A 42 14.50 -7.34 2.74
CA GLY A 42 14.63 -6.30 3.77
C GLY A 42 13.79 -5.04 3.50
N GLN A 43 12.96 -5.04 2.45
CA GLN A 43 12.04 -3.95 2.10
C GLN A 43 10.58 -4.46 1.96
N PRO A 44 10.04 -5.16 2.97
CA PRO A 44 8.64 -5.62 2.96
C PRO A 44 7.66 -4.44 3.13
N ALA A 45 6.38 -4.66 2.86
CA ALA A 45 5.32 -3.69 3.12
C ALA A 45 5.22 -3.26 4.59
N GLN A 46 5.68 -4.09 5.54
CA GLN A 46 5.76 -3.72 6.95
C GLN A 46 6.61 -2.46 7.18
N ALA A 47 7.62 -2.20 6.33
CA ALA A 47 8.45 -1.00 6.40
C ALA A 47 7.66 0.29 6.16
N ALA A 48 6.46 0.20 5.57
CA ALA A 48 5.58 1.36 5.38
C ALA A 48 4.79 1.76 6.64
N PHE A 49 4.96 1.04 7.75
CA PHE A 49 4.25 1.28 9.01
C PHE A 49 5.22 1.22 10.21
N ASP A 50 6.45 1.73 10.05
CA ASP A 50 7.46 1.76 11.11
C ASP A 50 7.74 3.18 11.63
N GLY A 51 7.07 4.19 11.06
CA GLY A 51 7.22 5.59 11.41
C GLY A 51 8.50 6.23 10.88
N ASN A 52 9.17 5.62 9.90
CA ASN A 52 10.48 6.04 9.42
C ASN A 52 10.50 6.24 7.88
N LEU A 53 10.51 7.50 7.45
CA LEU A 53 10.63 7.89 6.03
C LEU A 53 11.96 7.51 5.34
N THR A 54 12.84 6.74 6.00
CA THR A 54 14.10 6.26 5.45
C THR A 54 14.11 4.77 5.10
N THR A 55 13.22 3.98 5.72
CA THR A 55 12.94 2.59 5.32
C THR A 55 12.01 2.61 4.11
N VAL A 56 11.90 1.50 3.39
CA VAL A 56 11.14 1.46 2.13
C VAL A 56 10.52 0.10 1.93
N ALA A 57 9.28 0.08 1.45
CA ALA A 57 8.65 -1.09 0.86
C ALA A 57 8.88 -1.06 -0.65
N CYS A 58 9.28 -2.18 -1.27
CA CYS A 58 9.55 -2.26 -2.71
C CYS A 58 9.11 -3.63 -3.25
N ASN A 59 8.04 -3.64 -4.05
CA ASN A 59 7.46 -4.86 -4.61
C ASN A 59 7.58 -4.87 -6.14
N TYR A 60 8.13 -5.95 -6.70
CA TYR A 60 8.40 -6.05 -8.14
C TYR A 60 7.17 -6.48 -8.95
N GLY A 61 6.20 -7.14 -8.30
CA GLY A 61 5.01 -7.66 -8.97
C GLY A 61 5.35 -8.65 -10.08
N ALA A 62 4.89 -8.36 -11.31
CA ALA A 62 5.16 -9.17 -12.48
C ALA A 62 6.61 -9.06 -13.01
N CYS A 63 7.42 -8.17 -12.44
CA CYS A 63 8.84 -7.98 -12.78
C CYS A 63 9.76 -8.64 -11.76
N ASN A 64 11.06 -8.61 -12.05
CA ASN A 64 12.13 -8.95 -11.11
C ASN A 64 13.07 -7.74 -10.93
N TYR A 65 14.08 -7.85 -10.08
CA TYR A 65 14.95 -6.72 -9.71
C TYR A 65 15.72 -6.06 -10.87
N SER A 66 15.86 -6.73 -12.02
CA SER A 66 16.65 -6.25 -13.15
C SER A 66 15.81 -5.81 -14.35
N VAL A 67 14.47 -5.88 -14.25
CA VAL A 67 13.58 -5.47 -15.33
C VAL A 67 13.17 -4.02 -15.13
N GLU A 68 13.35 -3.19 -16.16
CA GLU A 68 12.81 -1.84 -16.21
C GLU A 68 11.56 -1.78 -17.09
N SER A 69 10.40 -1.56 -16.48
CA SER A 69 9.12 -1.30 -17.16
C SER A 69 8.22 -0.39 -16.32
N HIS A 70 7.33 0.36 -16.98
CA HIS A 70 6.25 1.08 -16.30
C HIS A 70 5.33 0.15 -15.50
N THR A 71 5.18 -1.09 -15.94
CA THR A 71 4.28 -2.08 -15.34
C THR A 71 4.86 -2.81 -14.13
N CYS A 72 6.14 -2.60 -13.81
CA CYS A 72 6.74 -3.24 -12.65
C CYS A 72 6.13 -2.71 -11.35
N GLY A 73 5.90 -3.58 -10.36
CA GLY A 73 5.23 -3.19 -9.12
C GLY A 73 3.75 -2.77 -9.23
N GLU A 74 3.17 -2.68 -10.44
CA GLU A 74 1.72 -2.62 -10.59
C GLU A 74 1.09 -3.95 -10.15
N ASN A 75 -0.16 -3.89 -9.70
CA ASN A 75 -0.91 -5.05 -9.21
C ASN A 75 -0.25 -5.72 -8.00
N THR A 76 0.43 -4.89 -7.19
CA THR A 76 1.07 -5.26 -5.93
C THR A 76 0.57 -4.39 -4.79
N GLY A 77 0.91 -4.76 -3.57
CA GLY A 77 0.72 -3.92 -2.41
C GLY A 77 0.73 -4.77 -1.16
N PHE A 78 -0.23 -4.51 -0.28
CA PHE A 78 -0.35 -5.26 0.95
C PHE A 78 -1.80 -5.36 1.41
N TYR A 79 -2.02 -6.25 2.36
CA TYR A 79 -3.15 -6.13 3.26
C TYR A 79 -2.71 -6.27 4.72
N LEU A 80 -3.54 -5.75 5.62
CA LEU A 80 -3.38 -5.90 7.06
C LEU A 80 -4.75 -6.08 7.72
N THR A 81 -4.74 -6.66 8.91
CA THR A 81 -5.92 -6.82 9.77
C THR A 81 -5.69 -6.07 11.07
N MET A 82 -6.65 -5.24 11.47
CA MET A 82 -6.58 -4.41 12.66
C MET A 82 -6.85 -5.24 13.93
N ASN A 83 -5.89 -5.35 14.85
CA ASN A 83 -6.10 -5.99 16.16
C ASN A 83 -7.08 -5.21 17.04
N SER A 84 -7.20 -3.89 16.82
CA SER A 84 -8.15 -3.03 17.53
C SER A 84 -9.61 -3.22 17.12
N GLY A 85 -9.88 -4.13 16.17
CA GLY A 85 -11.19 -4.32 15.57
C GLY A 85 -11.48 -3.37 14.41
N PRO A 86 -12.69 -3.47 13.82
CA PRO A 86 -13.06 -2.71 12.63
C PRO A 86 -13.02 -1.20 12.83
N LYS A 87 -12.49 -0.49 11.84
CA LYS A 87 -12.37 0.98 11.83
C LYS A 87 -12.90 1.55 10.53
N ILE A 88 -13.26 2.82 10.50
CA ILE A 88 -13.63 3.55 9.27
C ILE A 88 -12.41 4.31 8.78
N LEU A 89 -11.93 4.05 7.56
CA LEU A 89 -10.84 4.81 6.93
C LEU A 89 -11.41 6.07 6.29
N THR A 90 -10.83 7.22 6.62
CA THR A 90 -11.33 8.53 6.19
C THR A 90 -10.37 9.25 5.24
N ALA A 91 -9.07 9.06 5.44
CA ALA A 91 -8.04 9.69 4.64
C ALA A 91 -6.72 8.94 4.80
N PHE A 92 -5.76 9.26 3.93
CA PHE A 92 -4.40 8.76 4.05
C PHE A 92 -3.34 9.73 3.52
N TYR A 93 -2.10 9.57 4.01
CA TYR A 93 -0.88 10.07 3.38
C TYR A 93 0.00 8.90 2.96
N MET A 94 0.79 9.10 1.90
CA MET A 94 1.94 8.25 1.58
C MET A 94 3.24 9.06 1.68
N GLY A 95 4.29 8.43 2.19
CA GLY A 95 5.64 8.97 2.31
C GLY A 95 6.51 8.46 1.17
N SER A 96 7.18 9.38 0.49
CA SER A 96 8.07 9.06 -0.62
C SER A 96 9.35 8.39 -0.12
N ALA A 97 9.87 7.43 -0.88
CA ALA A 97 11.16 6.78 -0.61
C ALA A 97 12.32 7.79 -0.43
N SER A 98 13.30 7.44 0.40
CA SER A 98 14.45 8.31 0.73
C SER A 98 15.51 8.38 -0.37
N GLN A 99 15.63 7.31 -1.17
CA GLN A 99 16.66 7.23 -2.19
C GLN A 99 16.37 8.23 -3.32
N SER A 100 17.40 8.96 -3.76
CA SER A 100 17.27 10.01 -4.78
C SER A 100 16.72 9.48 -6.12
N TRP A 101 17.05 8.23 -6.46
CA TRP A 101 16.56 7.55 -7.68
C TRP A 101 15.19 6.88 -7.50
N ALA A 102 14.61 6.84 -6.30
CA ALA A 102 13.35 6.13 -6.06
C ALA A 102 12.12 6.89 -6.57
N ARG A 103 12.25 8.15 -7.00
CA ARG A 103 11.14 8.92 -7.57
C ARG A 103 10.43 8.18 -8.72
N VAL A 104 11.19 7.55 -9.62
CA VAL A 104 10.63 6.78 -10.75
C VAL A 104 9.90 5.49 -10.31
N ARG A 105 9.94 5.16 -9.02
CA ARG A 105 9.26 4.02 -8.39
C ARG A 105 8.03 4.47 -7.58
N ASP A 106 7.80 5.77 -7.43
CA ASP A 106 6.69 6.27 -6.64
C ASP A 106 5.34 5.81 -7.23
N PRO A 107 4.43 5.24 -6.42
CA PRO A 107 3.06 4.98 -6.84
C PRO A 107 2.40 6.28 -7.28
N MET A 108 1.76 6.29 -8.45
CA MET A 108 1.00 7.45 -8.93
C MET A 108 -0.49 7.30 -8.64
N THR A 109 -1.00 6.08 -8.81
CA THR A 109 -2.37 5.72 -8.47
C THR A 109 -2.41 4.42 -7.67
N ILE A 110 -3.42 4.32 -6.81
CA ILE A 110 -3.68 3.15 -5.98
C ILE A 110 -5.18 2.85 -5.91
N THR A 111 -5.51 1.66 -5.44
CA THR A 111 -6.82 1.33 -4.88
C THR A 111 -6.70 0.98 -3.40
N ILE A 112 -7.74 1.29 -2.62
CA ILE A 112 -7.91 0.78 -1.26
C ILE A 112 -9.24 0.06 -1.17
N GLU A 113 -9.21 -1.11 -0.54
CA GLU A 113 -10.36 -1.96 -0.29
C GLU A 113 -10.46 -2.30 1.19
N GLY A 114 -11.68 -2.55 1.65
CA GLY A 114 -11.98 -3.02 3.00
C GLY A 114 -12.55 -4.43 3.01
N SER A 115 -12.28 -5.19 4.08
CA SER A 115 -12.86 -6.51 4.31
C SER A 115 -13.19 -6.74 5.79
N ASN A 116 -14.25 -7.51 6.05
CA ASN A 116 -14.56 -8.09 7.37
C ASN A 116 -14.37 -9.62 7.38
N SER A 117 -13.79 -10.19 6.32
CA SER A 117 -13.37 -11.58 6.26
C SER A 117 -12.13 -11.82 7.13
N ASN A 118 -11.73 -13.08 7.30
CA ASN A 118 -10.58 -13.48 8.11
C ASN A 118 -9.74 -14.59 7.45
N GLY A 119 -8.51 -14.75 7.93
CA GLY A 119 -7.61 -15.83 7.52
C GLY A 119 -7.41 -15.91 6.01
N LEU A 120 -7.52 -17.13 5.47
CA LEU A 120 -7.31 -17.39 4.04
C LEU A 120 -8.36 -16.73 3.13
N ALA A 121 -9.52 -16.33 3.64
CA ALA A 121 -10.50 -15.62 2.82
C ALA A 121 -9.98 -14.25 2.35
N LEU A 122 -8.98 -13.68 3.03
CA LEU A 122 -8.35 -12.41 2.65
C LEU A 122 -7.51 -12.51 1.37
N THR A 123 -7.17 -13.71 0.89
CA THR A 123 -6.57 -13.88 -0.44
C THR A 123 -7.59 -13.94 -1.57
N LEU A 124 -8.89 -14.00 -1.26
CA LEU A 124 -9.97 -14.04 -2.24
C LEU A 124 -10.48 -12.64 -2.55
N GLY A 125 -10.57 -12.28 -3.82
CA GLY A 125 -11.05 -10.99 -4.29
C GLY A 125 -12.47 -10.67 -3.86
N SER A 126 -13.32 -11.70 -3.78
CA SER A 126 -14.71 -11.60 -3.32
C SER A 126 -14.86 -11.15 -1.87
N SER A 127 -13.80 -11.19 -1.07
CA SER A 127 -13.78 -10.68 0.31
C SER A 127 -13.61 -9.17 0.40
N TRP A 128 -13.25 -8.49 -0.69
CA TRP A 128 -12.82 -7.11 -0.68
C TRP A 128 -13.87 -6.19 -1.30
N THR A 129 -14.09 -5.04 -0.65
CA THR A 129 -14.97 -3.98 -1.13
C THR A 129 -14.14 -2.75 -1.45
N LEU A 130 -14.16 -2.30 -2.70
CA LEU A 130 -13.47 -1.08 -3.13
C LEU A 130 -14.03 0.17 -2.45
N ILE A 131 -13.15 0.93 -1.80
CA ILE A 131 -13.49 2.18 -1.11
C ILE A 131 -12.72 3.39 -1.65
N TYR A 132 -11.61 3.16 -2.36
CA TYR A 132 -10.82 4.22 -2.99
C TYR A 132 -10.19 3.74 -4.29
N ASN A 133 -10.23 4.59 -5.32
CA ASN A 133 -9.49 4.42 -6.56
C ASN A 133 -9.06 5.81 -7.05
N GLY A 134 -7.78 6.10 -6.98
CA GLY A 134 -7.31 7.45 -7.22
C GLY A 134 -5.82 7.63 -7.02
N SER A 135 -5.41 8.87 -6.76
CA SER A 135 -4.01 9.25 -6.59
C SER A 135 -3.39 8.63 -5.33
N ALA A 136 -2.09 8.31 -5.40
CA ALA A 136 -1.29 8.02 -4.22
C ALA A 136 -0.87 9.28 -3.42
N GLY A 137 -1.14 10.48 -3.97
CA GLY A 137 -0.70 11.75 -3.39
C GLY A 137 0.67 12.27 -3.88
N PHE A 138 1.27 11.64 -4.89
CA PHE A 138 2.57 12.03 -5.47
C PHE A 138 2.50 12.77 -6.82
N VAL A 139 1.29 13.17 -7.26
CA VAL A 139 1.12 13.95 -8.51
C VAL A 139 1.97 15.22 -8.50
N THR A 140 1.99 15.93 -7.37
CA THR A 140 3.02 16.93 -7.10
C THR A 140 4.15 16.23 -6.37
N ASN A 141 5.36 16.22 -6.95
CA ASN A 141 6.52 15.60 -6.33
C ASN A 141 6.83 16.25 -4.98
N PRO A 142 6.72 15.53 -3.86
CA PRO A 142 6.96 16.09 -2.52
C PRO A 142 8.46 16.26 -2.20
N GLY A 143 9.37 15.80 -3.05
CA GLY A 143 10.77 15.57 -2.69
C GLY A 143 11.00 14.12 -2.29
N ARG A 144 12.11 13.81 -1.60
CA ARG A 144 12.41 12.49 -1.04
C ARG A 144 12.29 12.55 0.47
N SER A 145 11.97 11.41 1.11
CA SER A 145 11.64 11.36 2.55
C SER A 145 10.64 12.44 2.96
N ALA A 146 9.62 12.64 2.14
CA ALA A 146 8.61 13.67 2.31
C ALA A 146 7.20 13.08 2.13
N TRP A 147 6.23 13.70 2.79
CA TRP A 147 4.82 13.34 2.66
C TRP A 147 4.24 13.87 1.35
N GLY A 148 3.47 13.03 0.66
CA GLY A 148 2.62 13.45 -0.43
C GLY A 148 1.42 14.27 0.05
N THR A 149 0.51 14.58 -0.86
CA THR A 149 -0.74 15.29 -0.55
C THR A 149 -1.77 14.37 0.11
N LEU A 150 -2.55 14.89 1.07
CA LEU A 150 -3.62 14.15 1.74
C LEU A 150 -4.65 13.65 0.73
N GLN A 151 -4.98 12.37 0.79
CA GLN A 151 -6.04 11.77 -0.01
C GLN A 151 -7.25 11.45 0.86
N LEU A 152 -8.45 11.86 0.44
CA LEU A 152 -9.69 11.61 1.15
C LEU A 152 -10.38 10.36 0.61
N ILE A 153 -10.92 9.53 1.50
CA ILE A 153 -11.83 8.44 1.14
C ILE A 153 -13.21 9.03 0.85
N PRO A 154 -13.79 8.79 -0.34
CA PRO A 154 -15.14 9.25 -0.63
C PRO A 154 -16.17 8.57 0.26
N ASN A 155 -17.04 9.36 0.91
CA ASN A 155 -18.17 8.87 1.72
C ASN A 155 -17.80 7.78 2.74
N PRO A 156 -16.88 8.05 3.69
CA PRO A 156 -16.38 7.02 4.60
C PRO A 156 -17.46 6.64 5.63
N SER A 157 -18.13 5.50 5.42
CA SER A 157 -19.27 5.08 6.26
C SER A 157 -19.24 3.63 6.74
N ILE A 158 -18.34 2.79 6.22
CA ILE A 158 -18.28 1.36 6.56
C ILE A 158 -17.00 1.06 7.31
N ALA A 159 -17.15 0.41 8.46
CA ALA A 159 -16.03 -0.07 9.24
C ALA A 159 -15.54 -1.43 8.72
N PHE A 160 -14.23 -1.57 8.53
CA PHE A 160 -13.60 -2.81 8.08
C PHE A 160 -12.52 -3.28 9.06
N ALA A 161 -12.47 -4.59 9.28
CA ALA A 161 -11.43 -5.23 10.10
C ALA A 161 -10.09 -5.31 9.37
N SER A 162 -10.11 -5.38 8.04
CA SER A 162 -8.91 -5.48 7.20
C SER A 162 -8.95 -4.46 6.08
N TYR A 163 -7.76 -3.99 5.70
CA TYR A 163 -7.56 -3.08 4.58
C TYR A 163 -6.54 -3.66 3.61
N ARG A 164 -6.80 -3.50 2.32
CA ARG A 164 -5.90 -3.87 1.23
C ARG A 164 -5.61 -2.63 0.40
N LEU A 165 -4.35 -2.34 0.16
CA LEU A 165 -3.90 -1.27 -0.73
C LEU A 165 -3.17 -1.89 -1.90
N LEU A 166 -3.52 -1.48 -3.12
CA LEU A 166 -2.89 -1.95 -4.35
C LEU A 166 -2.35 -0.78 -5.16
N VAL A 167 -1.11 -0.89 -5.64
CA VAL A 167 -0.52 0.04 -6.62
C VAL A 167 -1.07 -0.28 -8.00
N THR A 168 -1.65 0.72 -8.66
CA THR A 168 -2.23 0.59 -10.00
C THR A 168 -1.42 1.28 -11.09
N SER A 169 -0.54 2.21 -10.73
CA SER A 169 0.49 2.76 -11.62
C SER A 169 1.63 3.38 -10.82
N LYS A 170 2.79 3.55 -11.46
CA LYS A 170 3.96 4.26 -10.90
C LYS A 170 4.56 5.24 -11.90
N GLU A 171 5.43 6.13 -11.42
CA GLU A 171 5.89 7.27 -12.22
C GLU A 171 6.77 6.90 -13.41
N GLY A 172 7.78 6.05 -13.23
CA GLY A 172 8.77 5.75 -14.26
C GLY A 172 8.92 4.26 -14.53
N ILE A 173 10.10 3.84 -14.98
CA ILE A 173 10.31 2.48 -15.51
C ILE A 173 11.09 1.55 -14.59
N GLU A 174 11.44 1.90 -13.36
CA GLU A 174 12.29 1.00 -12.57
C GLU A 174 11.53 -0.24 -12.05
N ALA A 175 12.24 -1.34 -11.81
CA ALA A 175 11.81 -2.66 -11.33
C ALA A 175 10.76 -2.76 -10.22
N CYS A 176 10.53 -1.76 -9.37
CA CYS A 176 9.45 -1.85 -8.35
C CYS A 176 8.62 -0.58 -8.20
N ALA A 177 7.47 -0.74 -7.55
CA ALA A 177 6.77 0.35 -6.90
C ALA A 177 7.29 0.47 -5.46
N SER A 178 7.64 1.69 -5.02
CA SER A 178 8.23 1.90 -3.71
C SER A 178 7.71 3.11 -2.96
N TYR A 179 7.52 2.95 -1.65
CA TYR A 179 7.06 3.99 -0.72
C TYR A 179 7.63 3.71 0.67
N SER A 180 7.86 4.77 1.44
CA SER A 180 8.48 4.66 2.76
C SER A 180 7.49 4.53 3.89
N GLU A 181 6.34 5.18 3.79
CA GLU A 181 5.41 5.26 4.91
C GLU A 181 3.98 5.42 4.42
N ILE A 182 3.02 4.99 5.24
CA ILE A 182 1.60 5.21 5.04
C ILE A 182 0.98 5.62 6.36
N LEU A 183 0.24 6.74 6.33
CA LEU A 183 -0.59 7.18 7.44
C LEU A 183 -2.04 6.95 7.08
N PHE A 184 -2.75 6.18 7.90
CA PHE A 184 -4.20 6.05 7.80
C PHE A 184 -4.88 6.84 8.90
N PHE A 185 -5.88 7.65 8.53
CA PHE A 185 -6.75 8.36 9.46
C PHE A 185 -8.05 7.58 9.60
N MET A 186 -8.30 7.04 10.79
CA MET A 186 -9.44 6.15 11.01
C MET A 186 -10.20 6.47 12.30
N TYR A 187 -11.48 6.08 12.43
CA TYR A 187 -12.21 6.12 13.70
C TYR A 187 -13.04 4.86 13.94
#